data_AF-A0A7I9VSS6-F1
#
_entry.id   AF-A0A7I9VSS6-F1
#
_cell.length_a   1.000
_cell.length_b   1.000
_cell.length_c   1.000
_cell.angle_alpha   90.00
_cell.angle_beta   90.00
_cell.angle_gamma   90.00
#
_symmetry.space_group_name_H-M   'P 1'
#
loop_
_entity.id
_entity.type
_entity.pdbx_description
1 polymer ?
#
loop_
_entity_poly.entity_id
_entity_poly.type
_entity_poly.pdbx_seq_one_letter_code
_entity_poly.pdbx_strand_id
1 'polypeptide(L)'
;MTTTSTATSTSTATATATSTTTATATSTSTSTATATATATASLTSTAARCGVLAAVALLALGAAAPARAAVRLKELADVQGVRENELFGYGLVVGLAGTGDTERVLFTQQSVAGMLGRLGVRVDAKEVRARNVAAVMVTARLPAFSRPGQHLDVTVGSLGNARSLAGGMLLLTPLAAADGQVYAVAQGPVQTGGYDVFAAGSSLSKNTPTSGRVPAGASIERAVTPALSGPTLVLGLHHPDFTTAHRIAAAVNGSLGGAKSGAAPAEPAPAGAAPPQPPARALDPAAVEITVPERFKDDPVALMAQLEVIEVDADERAKVVVSERTGTVVAGERVRIRPVAISHGGLQVSVTVQPLVSQPGASFSQAPNPNARTVVSQAGTPAATEESRGTIALPATTTVQELAKALSTLGASARDLVSILQAMKAAGALDADLEVI
;
A
#
# COMPACT_ATOMS: atom_id res chain seq x y z
N MET A 1 -35.83 55.13 43.47
CA MET A 1 -35.46 53.77 43.92
C MET A 1 -34.26 53.35 43.06
N THR A 2 -33.00 53.29 43.50
CA THR A 2 -32.38 52.59 44.68
C THR A 2 -32.71 51.09 44.64
N THR A 3 -31.79 50.12 44.63
CA THR A 3 -30.34 50.02 44.97
C THR A 3 -29.64 48.97 44.07
N THR A 4 -28.39 49.08 43.60
CA THR A 4 -27.06 48.89 44.25
C THR A 4 -26.60 47.42 44.46
N SER A 5 -25.31 47.17 44.15
CA SER A 5 -24.38 46.08 44.58
C SER A 5 -24.06 45.00 43.51
N THR A 6 -22.85 44.77 43.00
CA THR A 6 -21.42 44.77 43.44
C THR A 6 -20.92 43.53 44.21
N ALA A 7 -19.86 42.89 43.65
CA ALA A 7 -18.75 42.09 44.22
C ALA A 7 -18.36 40.97 43.21
N THR A 8 -17.14 40.74 42.69
CA THR A 8 -15.74 41.13 43.00
C THR A 8 -14.98 40.23 43.98
N SER A 9 -14.13 39.33 43.45
CA SER A 9 -12.78 38.96 43.96
C SER A 9 -12.16 37.92 42.98
N THR A 10 -10.97 38.01 42.35
CA THR A 10 -9.63 38.61 42.62
C THR A 10 -8.60 37.61 43.18
N SER A 11 -7.56 37.34 42.36
CA SER A 11 -6.21 36.78 42.67
C SER A 11 -5.46 36.69 41.32
N THR A 12 -4.37 37.36 40.94
CA THR A 12 -3.26 38.07 41.63
C THR A 12 -2.53 37.19 42.65
N ALA A 13 -1.32 36.66 42.40
CA ALA A 13 -0.04 37.37 42.18
C ALA A 13 1.10 36.40 41.71
N THR A 14 2.33 36.77 41.28
CA THR A 14 2.93 37.99 40.65
C THR A 14 4.40 37.71 40.23
N ALA A 15 4.75 37.90 38.94
CA ALA A 15 6.11 38.17 38.39
C ALA A 15 7.24 37.09 38.59
N THR A 16 8.44 37.11 37.98
CA THR A 16 9.20 38.12 37.18
C THR A 16 10.27 37.43 36.29
N ALA A 17 10.84 38.16 35.30
CA ALA A 17 12.16 37.97 34.65
C ALA A 17 12.34 36.75 33.68
N THR A 18 12.84 36.88 32.44
CA THR A 18 14.15 37.40 31.95
C THR A 18 15.29 36.42 32.32
N SER A 19 16.16 35.90 31.43
CA SER A 19 16.59 36.30 30.07
C SER A 19 17.10 35.15 29.18
N THR A 20 17.13 35.44 27.88
CA THR A 20 17.97 34.91 26.79
C THR A 20 19.44 34.58 27.13
N THR A 21 20.05 33.68 26.34
CA THR A 21 21.40 33.75 25.72
C THR A 21 22.38 32.59 26.01
N THR A 22 22.64 31.84 24.94
CA THR A 22 23.93 31.33 24.43
C THR A 22 25.23 31.61 25.21
N ALA A 23 25.98 30.55 25.54
CA ALA A 23 27.45 30.51 25.61
C ALA A 23 27.86 29.02 25.51
N THR A 24 28.74 28.55 24.62
CA THR A 24 30.14 28.95 24.35
C THR A 24 31.04 28.72 25.55
N ALA A 25 31.59 27.49 25.65
CA ALA A 25 32.60 27.15 26.65
C ALA A 25 34.01 27.35 26.07
N THR A 26 34.82 28.15 26.73
CA THR A 26 36.25 28.32 26.42
C THR A 26 37.01 28.41 27.76
N SER A 27 38.21 27.83 27.78
CA SER A 27 39.21 27.75 28.87
C SER A 27 39.12 28.74 30.04
N THR A 28 39.52 28.32 31.25
CA THR A 28 40.88 28.56 31.83
C THR A 28 41.12 27.64 33.05
N SER A 29 42.38 27.53 33.48
CA SER A 29 42.91 26.82 34.68
C SER A 29 42.32 27.34 36.02
N THR A 30 42.55 26.78 37.23
CA THR A 30 43.83 26.30 37.80
C THR A 30 43.63 25.55 39.13
N SER A 31 44.64 24.73 39.50
CA SER A 31 45.14 24.51 40.89
C SER A 31 44.52 23.46 41.84
N THR A 32 45.27 22.36 42.01
CA THR A 32 45.73 21.76 43.29
C THR A 32 44.73 21.38 44.40
N ALA A 33 44.62 20.07 44.63
CA ALA A 33 44.72 19.50 45.98
C ALA A 33 45.43 18.13 45.94
N THR A 34 46.55 18.04 46.67
CA THR A 34 47.48 16.91 46.77
C THR A 34 46.86 15.69 47.46
N ALA A 35 47.07 14.49 46.91
CA ALA A 35 46.96 13.23 47.66
C ALA A 35 47.91 12.17 47.08
N THR A 36 49.18 12.24 47.46
CA THR A 36 50.19 11.24 47.10
C THR A 36 50.03 9.98 47.95
N ALA A 37 49.62 8.87 47.35
CA ALA A 37 49.64 7.55 48.02
C ALA A 37 50.19 6.48 47.06
N THR A 38 51.38 5.99 47.40
CA THR A 38 52.17 5.04 46.61
C THR A 38 51.53 3.64 46.60
N ALA A 39 51.21 3.12 45.41
CA ALA A 39 50.86 1.70 45.22
C ALA A 39 51.21 1.20 43.81
N THR A 40 52.49 1.13 43.50
CA THR A 40 53.07 0.51 42.29
C THR A 40 52.91 -1.02 42.30
N ALA A 41 51.68 -1.53 42.12
CA ALA A 41 51.43 -2.96 41.88
C ALA A 41 50.04 -3.22 41.25
N SER A 42 49.98 -3.44 39.91
CA SER A 42 48.94 -4.21 39.17
C SER A 42 48.73 -3.82 37.69
N LEU A 43 49.54 -2.91 37.13
CA LEU A 43 49.34 -2.34 35.78
C LEU A 43 49.33 -3.36 34.62
N THR A 44 49.82 -4.59 34.80
CA THR A 44 49.78 -5.67 33.79
C THR A 44 48.45 -6.42 33.72
N SER A 45 47.56 -6.30 34.71
CA SER A 45 46.25 -7.00 34.70
C SER A 45 45.15 -6.18 34.00
N THR A 46 45.20 -4.86 34.12
CA THR A 46 44.13 -3.97 33.64
C THR A 46 44.12 -3.82 32.12
N ALA A 47 45.28 -3.80 31.47
CA ALA A 47 45.39 -3.69 30.01
C ALA A 47 44.76 -4.89 29.28
N ALA A 48 44.97 -6.10 29.79
CA ALA A 48 44.34 -7.31 29.27
C ALA A 48 42.81 -7.29 29.40
N ARG A 49 42.29 -6.77 30.53
CA ARG A 49 40.84 -6.63 30.75
C ARG A 49 40.19 -5.60 29.82
N CYS A 50 40.85 -4.47 29.55
CA CYS A 50 40.38 -3.50 28.55
C CYS A 50 40.43 -4.07 27.13
N GLY A 51 41.48 -4.82 26.76
CA GLY A 51 41.58 -5.48 25.45
C GLY A 51 40.46 -6.50 25.22
N VAL A 52 40.12 -7.31 26.22
CA VAL A 52 39.00 -8.26 26.16
C VAL A 52 37.65 -7.54 26.08
N LEU A 53 37.42 -6.48 26.87
CA LEU A 53 36.19 -5.68 26.78
C LEU A 53 36.02 -5.01 25.41
N ALA A 54 37.10 -4.47 24.83
CA ALA A 54 37.08 -3.90 23.48
C ALA A 54 36.82 -4.97 22.40
N ALA A 55 37.41 -6.16 22.52
CA ALA A 55 37.17 -7.27 21.61
C ALA A 55 35.73 -7.83 21.69
N VAL A 56 35.17 -7.92 22.90
CA VAL A 56 33.77 -8.31 23.11
C VAL A 56 32.80 -7.25 22.56
N ALA A 57 33.12 -5.96 22.71
CA ALA A 57 32.35 -4.87 22.09
C ALA A 57 32.43 -4.91 20.55
N LEU A 58 33.60 -5.22 19.98
CA LEU A 58 33.76 -5.38 18.52
C LEU A 58 32.99 -6.60 17.98
N LEU A 59 32.99 -7.74 18.71
CA LEU A 59 32.17 -8.90 18.36
C LEU A 59 30.67 -8.59 18.47
N ALA A 60 30.25 -7.81 19.47
CA ALA A 60 28.86 -7.42 19.64
C ALA A 60 28.35 -6.51 18.50
N LEU A 61 29.19 -5.61 17.98
CA LEU A 61 28.86 -4.79 16.81
C LEU A 61 28.84 -5.59 15.50
N GLY A 62 29.56 -6.71 15.41
CA GLY A 62 29.58 -7.59 14.23
C GLY A 62 28.35 -8.49 14.07
N ALA A 63 27.50 -8.59 15.10
CA ALA A 63 26.36 -9.53 15.14
C ALA A 63 25.00 -8.90 14.77
N ALA A 64 24.97 -7.66 14.30
CA ALA A 64 23.77 -7.03 13.77
C ALA A 64 23.41 -7.63 12.39
N ALA A 65 22.79 -8.81 12.40
CA ALA A 65 22.17 -9.37 11.20
C ALA A 65 21.13 -8.37 10.65
N PRO A 66 21.00 -8.22 9.32
CA PRO A 66 20.00 -7.32 8.74
C PRO A 66 18.61 -7.78 9.20
N ALA A 67 17.88 -6.87 9.84
CA ALA A 67 16.50 -7.09 10.23
C ALA A 67 15.65 -7.18 8.96
N ARG A 68 15.46 -8.40 8.44
CA ARG A 68 14.54 -8.69 7.35
C ARG A 68 13.13 -8.42 7.88
N ALA A 69 12.40 -7.53 7.23
CA ALA A 69 11.04 -7.19 7.61
C ALA A 69 10.15 -8.42 7.42
N ALA A 70 9.84 -9.12 8.51
CA ALA A 70 8.94 -10.25 8.47
C ALA A 70 7.50 -9.73 8.32
N VAL A 71 6.78 -10.26 7.34
CA VAL A 71 5.43 -9.83 6.98
C VAL A 71 4.44 -10.85 7.55
N ARG A 72 3.31 -10.38 8.12
CA ARG A 72 2.30 -11.27 8.68
C ARG A 72 1.56 -12.00 7.57
N LEU A 73 1.20 -13.26 7.79
CA LEU A 73 0.52 -14.11 6.82
C LEU A 73 -0.76 -13.47 6.27
N LYS A 74 -1.50 -12.72 7.10
CA LYS A 74 -2.71 -11.98 6.71
C LYS A 74 -2.50 -10.79 5.75
N GLU A 75 -1.25 -10.39 5.52
CA GLU A 75 -0.88 -9.37 4.52
C GLU A 75 -0.32 -10.02 3.24
N LEU A 76 -0.24 -11.35 3.19
CA LEU A 76 0.32 -12.13 2.08
C LEU A 76 -0.71 -13.02 1.39
N ALA A 77 -1.70 -13.54 2.13
CA ALA A 77 -2.69 -14.48 1.61
C ALA A 77 -4.06 -14.37 2.31
N ASP A 78 -5.13 -14.56 1.53
CA ASP A 78 -6.51 -14.70 1.99
C ASP A 78 -6.92 -16.17 2.07
N VAL A 79 -7.97 -16.48 2.85
CA VAL A 79 -8.61 -17.81 2.81
C VAL A 79 -9.42 -17.96 1.52
N GLN A 80 -9.15 -19.00 0.73
CA GLN A 80 -9.88 -19.27 -0.50
C GLN A 80 -11.38 -19.48 -0.23
N GLY A 81 -12.22 -18.70 -0.92
CA GLY A 81 -13.68 -18.69 -0.71
C GLY A 81 -14.17 -17.61 0.25
N VAL A 82 -13.28 -17.01 1.05
CA VAL A 82 -13.56 -15.77 1.79
C VAL A 82 -13.27 -14.60 0.85
N ARG A 83 -14.33 -13.99 0.30
CA ARG A 83 -14.22 -12.84 -0.58
C ARG A 83 -15.38 -11.87 -0.42
N GLU A 84 -15.15 -10.61 -0.76
CA GLU A 84 -16.24 -9.66 -1.01
C GLU A 84 -17.05 -10.10 -2.24
N ASN A 85 -18.34 -9.81 -2.24
CA ASN A 85 -19.20 -10.01 -3.41
C ASN A 85 -19.83 -8.66 -3.80
N GLU A 86 -19.82 -8.33 -5.08
CA GLU A 86 -20.45 -7.12 -5.59
C GLU A 86 -21.98 -7.33 -5.65
N LEU A 87 -22.72 -6.37 -5.09
CA LEU A 87 -24.17 -6.26 -5.20
C LEU A 87 -24.53 -5.13 -6.15
N PHE A 88 -25.60 -5.33 -6.92
CA PHE A 88 -26.15 -4.33 -7.82
C PHE A 88 -27.69 -4.27 -7.70
N GLY A 89 -28.26 -3.11 -7.98
CA GLY A 89 -29.69 -2.89 -7.96
C GLY A 89 -30.11 -1.73 -8.85
N TYR A 90 -31.34 -1.80 -9.34
CA TYR A 90 -31.95 -0.73 -10.12
C TYR A 90 -32.86 0.11 -9.22
N GLY A 91 -32.53 1.39 -9.07
CA GLY A 91 -33.18 2.30 -8.12
C GLY A 91 -33.75 3.55 -8.78
N LEU A 92 -34.44 4.34 -7.95
CA LEU A 92 -34.93 5.67 -8.31
C LEU A 92 -34.39 6.69 -7.30
N VAL A 93 -33.80 7.78 -7.79
CA VAL A 93 -33.44 8.95 -6.98
C VAL A 93 -34.48 10.04 -7.23
N VAL A 94 -35.13 10.52 -6.18
CA VAL A 94 -36.18 11.56 -6.24
C VAL A 94 -35.72 12.86 -5.57
N GLY A 95 -36.49 13.94 -5.73
CA GLY A 95 -36.19 15.23 -5.10
C GLY A 95 -35.16 16.08 -5.86
N LEU A 96 -34.83 15.69 -7.10
CA LEU A 96 -33.91 16.42 -7.96
C LEU A 96 -34.53 17.74 -8.44
N ALA A 97 -33.74 18.81 -8.48
CA ALA A 97 -34.20 20.16 -8.80
C ALA A 97 -34.34 20.40 -10.33
N GLY A 98 -35.18 19.60 -11.00
CA GLY A 98 -35.34 19.62 -12.46
C GLY A 98 -34.17 19.01 -13.24
N THR A 99 -33.20 18.40 -12.55
CA THR A 99 -31.97 17.78 -13.09
C THR A 99 -32.09 16.27 -13.29
N GLY A 100 -33.27 15.68 -13.06
CA GLY A 100 -33.56 14.26 -13.33
C GLY A 100 -33.68 13.95 -14.82
N ASP A 101 -34.17 12.75 -15.11
CA ASP A 101 -34.28 12.25 -16.48
C ASP A 101 -35.28 13.04 -17.33
N THR A 102 -34.98 13.12 -18.62
CA THR A 102 -35.90 13.68 -19.61
C THR A 102 -36.95 12.66 -20.06
N GLU A 103 -38.04 13.15 -20.66
CA GLU A 103 -39.12 12.32 -21.26
C GLU A 103 -38.63 11.37 -22.38
N ARG A 104 -37.36 11.48 -22.82
CA ARG A 104 -36.73 10.53 -23.75
C ARG A 104 -36.33 9.21 -23.06
N VAL A 105 -36.28 9.17 -21.73
CA VAL A 105 -35.85 8.00 -20.94
C VAL A 105 -37.08 7.22 -20.47
N LEU A 106 -37.56 6.33 -21.34
CA LEU A 106 -38.81 5.59 -21.13
C LEU A 106 -38.79 4.70 -19.88
N PHE A 107 -37.63 4.13 -19.52
CA PHE A 107 -37.52 3.23 -18.37
C PHE A 107 -37.73 3.96 -17.04
N THR A 108 -37.30 5.22 -16.89
CA THR A 108 -37.54 6.02 -15.68
C THR A 108 -39.03 6.28 -15.50
N GLN A 109 -39.73 6.65 -16.58
CA GLN A 109 -41.18 6.86 -16.57
C GLN A 109 -41.94 5.58 -16.19
N GLN A 110 -41.61 4.45 -16.83
CA GLN A 110 -42.19 3.13 -16.52
C GLN A 110 -41.92 2.71 -15.06
N SER A 111 -40.74 3.03 -14.52
CA SER A 111 -40.36 2.67 -13.16
C SER A 111 -41.11 3.48 -12.11
N VAL A 112 -41.30 4.78 -12.34
CA VAL A 112 -42.13 5.63 -11.48
C VAL A 112 -43.59 5.19 -11.57
N ALA A 113 -44.14 4.94 -12.76
CA ALA A 113 -45.50 4.44 -12.92
C ALA A 113 -45.70 3.07 -12.23
N GLY A 114 -44.74 2.15 -12.37
CA GLY A 114 -44.77 0.84 -11.72
C GLY A 114 -44.62 0.91 -10.18
N MET A 115 -43.83 1.86 -9.68
CA MET A 115 -43.73 2.15 -8.24
C MET A 115 -45.06 2.69 -7.69
N LEU A 116 -45.65 3.69 -8.35
CA LEU A 116 -46.97 4.24 -8.00
C LEU A 116 -48.05 3.15 -8.06
N GLY A 117 -48.00 2.26 -9.06
CA GLY A 117 -48.89 1.12 -9.18
C GLY A 117 -48.81 0.15 -8.00
N ARG A 118 -47.61 -0.12 -7.47
CA ARG A 118 -47.41 -0.90 -6.23
C ARG A 118 -47.98 -0.22 -4.98
N LEU A 119 -48.13 1.10 -5.00
CA LEU A 119 -48.77 1.91 -3.97
C LEU A 119 -50.28 2.15 -4.23
N GLY A 120 -50.87 1.45 -5.22
CA GLY A 120 -52.29 1.53 -5.56
C GLY A 120 -52.68 2.66 -6.52
N VAL A 121 -51.73 3.50 -6.96
CA VAL A 121 -51.98 4.63 -7.86
C VAL A 121 -51.67 4.23 -9.31
N ARG A 122 -52.68 4.21 -10.18
CA ARG A 122 -52.50 3.92 -11.61
C ARG A 122 -52.27 5.22 -12.39
N VAL A 123 -51.17 5.26 -13.17
CA VAL A 123 -50.78 6.36 -14.06
C VAL A 123 -50.22 5.75 -15.35
N ASP A 124 -50.50 6.32 -16.53
CA ASP A 124 -49.78 5.93 -17.74
C ASP A 124 -48.34 6.44 -17.66
N ALA A 125 -47.35 5.59 -17.96
CA ALA A 125 -45.95 5.99 -18.01
C ALA A 125 -45.72 7.22 -18.93
N LYS A 126 -46.49 7.37 -20.01
CA LYS A 126 -46.39 8.52 -20.93
C LYS A 126 -46.76 9.86 -20.27
N GLU A 127 -47.59 9.84 -19.23
CA GLU A 127 -48.00 11.04 -18.49
C GLU A 127 -46.99 11.42 -17.40
N VAL A 128 -46.09 10.50 -17.04
CA VAL A 128 -45.08 10.72 -15.99
C VAL A 128 -43.95 11.61 -16.50
N ARG A 129 -43.79 12.78 -15.87
CA ARG A 129 -42.66 13.68 -16.10
C ARG A 129 -41.52 13.43 -15.11
N ALA A 130 -40.47 12.76 -15.57
CA ALA A 130 -39.31 12.37 -14.76
C ALA A 130 -38.32 13.51 -14.42
N ARG A 131 -38.61 14.79 -14.69
CA ARG A 131 -37.67 15.92 -14.47
C ARG A 131 -37.08 16.02 -13.06
N ASN A 132 -37.77 15.51 -12.03
CA ASN A 132 -37.33 15.51 -10.64
C ASN A 132 -36.92 14.11 -10.13
N VAL A 133 -36.77 13.14 -11.03
CA VAL A 133 -36.47 11.74 -10.75
C VAL A 133 -35.38 11.22 -11.70
N ALA A 134 -34.39 10.50 -11.20
CA ALA A 134 -33.43 9.79 -12.03
C ALA A 134 -33.55 8.28 -11.79
N ALA A 135 -33.54 7.50 -12.87
CA ALA A 135 -33.27 6.07 -12.79
C ALA A 135 -31.78 5.84 -12.62
N VAL A 136 -31.42 5.02 -11.64
CA VAL A 136 -30.03 4.84 -11.22
C VAL A 136 -29.63 3.37 -11.15
N MET A 137 -28.37 3.11 -11.49
CA MET A 137 -27.69 1.90 -11.07
C MET A 137 -27.10 2.14 -9.67
N VAL A 138 -27.29 1.16 -8.80
CA VAL A 138 -26.89 1.21 -7.40
C VAL A 138 -25.96 0.02 -7.15
N THR A 139 -24.76 0.25 -6.65
CA THR A 139 -23.78 -0.81 -6.37
C THR A 139 -23.23 -0.72 -4.95
N ALA A 140 -22.98 -1.87 -4.34
CA ALA A 140 -22.39 -1.97 -3.00
C ALA A 140 -21.53 -3.23 -2.88
N ARG A 141 -20.48 -3.18 -2.08
CA ARG A 141 -19.66 -4.36 -1.76
C ARG A 141 -20.19 -5.01 -0.50
N LEU A 142 -20.45 -6.32 -0.59
CA LEU A 142 -20.87 -7.16 0.52
C LEU A 142 -19.66 -7.91 1.08
N PRO A 143 -19.17 -7.59 2.30
CA PRO A 143 -18.07 -8.29 2.92
C PRO A 143 -18.39 -9.77 3.18
N ALA A 144 -17.35 -10.60 3.22
CA ALA A 144 -17.46 -11.95 3.75
C ALA A 144 -17.85 -11.91 5.25
N PHE A 145 -18.55 -12.94 5.72
CA PHE A 145 -19.07 -13.05 7.10
C PHE A 145 -20.03 -11.91 7.51
N SER A 146 -20.61 -11.22 6.53
CA SER A 146 -21.62 -10.18 6.72
C SER A 146 -22.86 -10.74 7.45
N ARG A 147 -23.41 -9.93 8.36
CA ARG A 147 -24.56 -10.28 9.20
C ARG A 147 -25.75 -9.33 8.96
N PRO A 148 -27.00 -9.80 9.08
CA PRO A 148 -28.17 -8.95 8.96
C PRO A 148 -28.13 -7.77 9.95
N GLY A 149 -28.61 -6.61 9.51
CA GLY A 149 -28.58 -5.36 10.28
C GLY A 149 -27.25 -4.61 10.26
N GLN A 150 -26.19 -5.14 9.65
CA GLN A 150 -25.00 -4.33 9.33
C GLN A 150 -25.32 -3.35 8.20
N HIS A 151 -24.63 -2.20 8.20
CA HIS A 151 -24.77 -1.17 7.18
C HIS A 151 -23.59 -1.17 6.19
N LEU A 152 -23.88 -0.87 4.93
CA LEU A 152 -22.89 -0.78 3.84
C LEU A 152 -22.97 0.58 3.15
N ASP A 153 -21.81 1.07 2.70
CA ASP A 153 -21.71 2.21 1.79
C ASP A 153 -22.17 1.81 0.38
N VAL A 154 -22.94 2.68 -0.26
CA VAL A 154 -23.55 2.43 -1.56
C VAL A 154 -23.13 3.50 -2.56
N THR A 155 -22.71 3.09 -3.76
CA THR A 155 -22.45 4.01 -4.87
C THR A 155 -23.65 4.04 -5.82
N VAL A 156 -24.00 5.23 -6.29
CA VAL A 156 -25.18 5.48 -7.13
C VAL A 156 -24.73 6.24 -8.38
N GLY A 157 -25.12 5.75 -9.56
CA GLY A 157 -24.87 6.40 -10.84
C GLY A 157 -26.13 6.51 -11.69
N SER A 158 -26.32 7.64 -12.37
CA SER A 158 -27.41 7.80 -13.35
C SER A 158 -27.32 6.75 -14.46
N LEU A 159 -28.41 6.01 -14.68
CA LEU A 159 -28.54 5.09 -15.82
C LEU A 159 -29.10 5.82 -17.06
N GLY A 160 -29.90 6.86 -16.84
CA GLY A 160 -30.52 7.68 -17.87
C GLY A 160 -29.68 8.90 -18.27
N ASN A 161 -30.38 10.02 -18.51
CA ASN A 161 -29.77 11.29 -18.92
C ASN A 161 -30.00 12.44 -17.92
N ALA A 162 -30.23 12.11 -16.65
CA ALA A 162 -30.16 13.05 -15.55
C ALA A 162 -28.84 13.84 -15.57
N ARG A 163 -28.93 15.15 -15.35
CA ARG A 163 -27.81 16.10 -15.34
C ARG A 163 -27.04 16.06 -14.01
N SER A 164 -27.76 15.84 -12.91
CA SER A 164 -27.18 15.82 -11.58
C SER A 164 -28.07 15.04 -10.61
N LEU A 165 -27.43 14.22 -9.77
CA LEU A 165 -28.06 13.54 -8.63
C LEU A 165 -27.97 14.34 -7.31
N ALA A 166 -27.40 15.56 -7.36
CA ALA A 166 -27.14 16.37 -6.17
C ALA A 166 -28.42 16.73 -5.41
N GLY A 167 -28.42 16.50 -4.10
CA GLY A 167 -29.58 16.76 -3.23
C GLY A 167 -30.73 15.75 -3.39
N GLY A 168 -30.58 14.73 -4.24
CA GLY A 168 -31.58 13.68 -4.40
C GLY A 168 -31.60 12.67 -3.25
N MET A 169 -32.70 11.94 -3.15
CA MET A 169 -32.89 10.83 -2.21
C MET A 169 -33.10 9.53 -2.98
N LEU A 170 -32.21 8.55 -2.75
CA LEU A 170 -32.37 7.18 -3.23
C LEU A 170 -33.54 6.52 -2.48
N LEU A 171 -34.55 6.09 -3.24
CA LEU A 171 -35.65 5.29 -2.73
C LEU A 171 -35.22 3.84 -2.48
N LEU A 172 -35.98 3.14 -1.63
CA LEU A 172 -35.77 1.75 -1.24
C LEU A 172 -35.50 0.85 -2.47
N THR A 173 -34.25 0.43 -2.60
CA THR A 173 -33.71 -0.30 -3.76
C THR A 173 -33.11 -1.62 -3.30
N PRO A 174 -33.68 -2.78 -3.67
CA PRO A 174 -33.07 -4.07 -3.36
C PRO A 174 -31.77 -4.25 -4.15
N LEU A 175 -30.72 -4.72 -3.47
CA LEU A 175 -29.43 -5.04 -4.06
C LEU A 175 -29.24 -6.56 -4.11
N ALA A 176 -29.08 -7.07 -5.33
CA ALA A 176 -28.88 -8.48 -5.61
C ALA A 176 -27.42 -8.78 -5.98
N ALA A 177 -26.98 -10.01 -5.70
CA ALA A 177 -25.70 -10.51 -6.21
C ALA A 177 -25.88 -11.17 -7.60
N ALA A 178 -24.80 -11.69 -8.16
CA ALA A 178 -24.80 -12.36 -9.48
C ALA A 178 -25.67 -13.64 -9.55
N ASP A 179 -26.11 -14.17 -8.41
CA ASP A 179 -27.07 -15.28 -8.29
C ASP A 179 -28.55 -14.84 -8.38
N GLY A 180 -28.80 -13.54 -8.53
CA GLY A 180 -30.13 -12.95 -8.57
C GLY A 180 -30.84 -12.86 -7.20
N GLN A 181 -30.17 -13.23 -6.10
CA GLN A 181 -30.74 -13.15 -4.76
C GLN A 181 -30.47 -11.78 -4.13
N VAL A 182 -31.46 -11.23 -3.45
CA VAL A 182 -31.33 -9.97 -2.70
C VAL A 182 -30.62 -10.24 -1.36
N TYR A 183 -29.51 -9.52 -1.13
CA TYR A 183 -28.71 -9.61 0.09
C TYR A 183 -28.80 -8.36 0.97
N ALA A 184 -29.02 -7.19 0.36
CA ALA A 184 -29.11 -5.92 1.06
C ALA A 184 -30.19 -5.02 0.43
N VAL A 185 -30.62 -3.98 1.14
CA VAL A 185 -31.58 -2.99 0.65
C VAL A 185 -31.04 -1.59 0.90
N ALA A 186 -30.92 -0.79 -0.15
CA ALA A 186 -30.35 0.56 -0.14
C ALA A 186 -31.40 1.67 -0.15
N GLN A 187 -31.19 2.72 0.65
CA GLN A 187 -31.97 3.96 0.66
C GLN A 187 -31.17 5.11 1.28
N GLY A 188 -31.55 6.36 0.98
CA GLY A 188 -31.04 7.54 1.70
C GLY A 188 -30.59 8.70 0.81
N PRO A 189 -30.08 9.80 1.41
CA PRO A 189 -29.66 10.99 0.66
C PRO A 189 -28.40 10.73 -0.17
N VAL A 190 -28.43 11.12 -1.45
CA VAL A 190 -27.30 10.96 -2.37
C VAL A 190 -26.33 12.14 -2.24
N GLN A 191 -25.10 11.84 -1.83
CA GLN A 191 -24.02 12.80 -1.74
C GLN A 191 -23.18 12.76 -3.01
N THR A 192 -23.25 13.81 -3.84
CA THR A 192 -22.48 13.93 -5.08
C THR A 192 -21.22 14.75 -4.86
N GLY A 193 -20.08 14.28 -5.39
CA GLY A 193 -18.80 15.00 -5.30
C GLY A 193 -18.64 16.15 -6.30
N GLY A 194 -19.62 16.37 -7.20
CA GLY A 194 -19.58 17.39 -8.25
C GLY A 194 -20.84 18.24 -8.32
N TYR A 195 -20.71 19.37 -9.02
CA TYR A 195 -21.78 20.33 -9.26
C TYR A 195 -21.70 20.89 -10.68
N ASP A 196 -22.86 21.23 -11.24
CA ASP A 196 -23.03 21.68 -12.63
C ASP A 196 -23.90 22.95 -12.62
N VAL A 197 -23.28 24.12 -12.83
CA VAL A 197 -23.92 25.44 -12.68
C VAL A 197 -24.02 26.15 -14.03
N PHE A 198 -25.21 26.68 -14.33
CA PHE A 198 -25.50 27.42 -15.56
C PHE A 198 -25.89 28.85 -15.22
N ALA A 199 -25.14 29.81 -15.76
CA ALA A 199 -25.39 31.22 -15.57
C ALA A 199 -25.10 31.97 -16.88
N ALA A 200 -26.08 32.73 -17.37
CA ALA A 200 -25.93 33.64 -18.52
C ALA A 200 -25.24 33.03 -19.77
N GLY A 201 -25.56 31.77 -20.11
CA GLY A 201 -24.98 31.06 -21.26
C GLY A 201 -23.61 30.40 -21.01
N SER A 202 -23.01 30.61 -19.84
CA SER A 202 -21.83 29.89 -19.37
C SER A 202 -22.22 28.66 -18.54
N SER A 203 -21.43 27.59 -18.65
CA SER A 203 -21.56 26.35 -17.89
C SER A 203 -20.28 26.05 -17.14
N LEU A 204 -20.35 25.94 -15.81
CA LEU A 204 -19.24 25.50 -14.98
C LEU A 204 -19.60 24.16 -14.33
N SER A 205 -19.02 23.10 -14.87
CA SER A 205 -19.11 21.74 -14.32
C SER A 205 -17.79 21.39 -13.63
N LYS A 206 -17.86 20.88 -12.40
CA LYS A 206 -16.69 20.42 -11.64
C LYS A 206 -16.97 19.04 -11.05
N ASN A 207 -16.04 18.11 -11.27
CA ASN A 207 -16.18 16.67 -10.97
C ASN A 207 -17.39 16.05 -11.70
N THR A 208 -17.85 14.86 -11.28
CA THR A 208 -18.98 14.14 -11.89
C THR A 208 -20.28 14.35 -11.09
N PRO A 209 -21.23 15.16 -11.56
CA PRO A 209 -22.50 15.42 -10.85
C PRO A 209 -23.52 14.28 -10.98
N THR A 210 -23.30 13.35 -11.92
CA THR A 210 -24.19 12.22 -12.26
C THR A 210 -23.89 10.94 -11.45
N SER A 211 -22.92 11.00 -10.55
CA SER A 211 -22.57 9.93 -9.61
C SER A 211 -22.47 10.46 -8.17
N GLY A 212 -22.79 9.61 -7.21
CA GLY A 212 -22.74 9.93 -5.79
C GLY A 212 -22.63 8.70 -4.91
N ARG A 213 -22.52 8.93 -3.60
CA ARG A 213 -22.49 7.88 -2.57
C ARG A 213 -23.64 8.10 -1.59
N VAL A 214 -24.18 7.02 -1.05
CA VAL A 214 -25.05 7.02 0.13
C VAL A 214 -24.28 6.28 1.25
N PRO A 215 -23.58 7.01 2.14
CA PRO A 215 -22.83 6.39 3.23
C PRO A 215 -23.77 5.65 4.19
N ALA A 216 -23.39 4.43 4.60
CA ALA A 216 -24.21 3.52 5.41
C ALA A 216 -25.65 3.27 4.87
N GLY A 217 -25.88 3.54 3.58
CA GLY A 217 -27.22 3.58 2.97
C GLY A 217 -27.89 2.23 2.74
N ALA A 218 -27.14 1.13 2.74
CA ALA A 218 -27.71 -0.21 2.62
C ALA A 218 -27.74 -0.95 3.95
N SER A 219 -28.87 -1.57 4.30
CA SER A 219 -28.95 -2.59 5.35
C SER A 219 -28.76 -3.99 4.75
N ILE A 220 -27.97 -4.84 5.42
CA ILE A 220 -27.85 -6.26 5.05
C ILE A 220 -29.08 -7.00 5.59
N GLU A 221 -29.77 -7.74 4.72
CA GLU A 221 -30.93 -8.56 5.06
C GLU A 221 -30.57 -10.06 5.14
N ARG A 222 -29.58 -10.50 4.35
CA ARG A 222 -29.15 -11.90 4.25
C ARG A 222 -27.68 -12.04 4.60
N ALA A 223 -27.38 -12.95 5.54
CA ALA A 223 -26.00 -13.28 5.90
C ALA A 223 -25.26 -13.96 4.73
N VAL A 224 -23.96 -13.71 4.62
CA VAL A 224 -23.04 -14.52 3.81
C VAL A 224 -22.05 -15.19 4.74
N THR A 225 -22.19 -16.49 4.93
CA THR A 225 -21.28 -17.30 5.74
C THR A 225 -20.50 -18.26 4.82
N PRO A 226 -19.28 -17.90 4.40
CA PRO A 226 -18.35 -18.84 3.78
C PRO A 226 -18.18 -20.08 4.66
N ALA A 227 -18.13 -21.26 4.04
CA ALA A 227 -17.86 -22.50 4.76
C ALA A 227 -16.37 -22.56 5.15
N LEU A 228 -16.06 -22.17 6.39
CA LEU A 228 -14.74 -22.42 7.02
C LEU A 228 -14.60 -23.87 7.52
N SER A 229 -15.69 -24.63 7.56
CA SER A 229 -15.72 -26.01 8.02
C SER A 229 -15.34 -26.98 6.90
N GLY A 230 -14.08 -27.37 6.86
CA GLY A 230 -13.54 -28.36 5.93
C GLY A 230 -12.36 -29.13 6.55
N PRO A 231 -12.01 -30.32 6.01
CA PRO A 231 -10.81 -31.05 6.45
C PRO A 231 -9.51 -30.33 6.03
N THR A 232 -9.58 -29.54 4.95
CA THR A 232 -8.49 -28.70 4.46
C THR A 232 -8.98 -27.26 4.29
N LEU A 233 -8.05 -26.35 4.50
CA LEU A 233 -8.16 -24.91 4.27
C LEU A 233 -7.13 -24.56 3.19
N VAL A 234 -7.51 -23.77 2.18
CA VAL A 234 -6.54 -23.28 1.19
C VAL A 234 -6.37 -21.78 1.37
N LEU A 235 -5.12 -21.33 1.44
CA LEU A 235 -4.73 -19.93 1.43
C LEU A 235 -4.31 -19.53 0.01
N GLY A 236 -4.95 -18.48 -0.53
CA GLY A 236 -4.59 -17.87 -1.80
C GLY A 236 -3.72 -16.64 -1.59
N LEU A 237 -2.48 -16.67 -2.09
CA LEU A 237 -1.53 -15.56 -2.02
C LEU A 237 -1.99 -14.39 -2.91
N HIS A 238 -1.89 -13.15 -2.42
CA HIS A 238 -2.21 -11.97 -3.22
C HIS A 238 -1.26 -11.80 -4.42
N HIS A 239 0.00 -12.20 -4.26
CA HIS A 239 1.04 -12.17 -5.29
C HIS A 239 1.62 -13.58 -5.47
N PRO A 240 1.40 -14.26 -6.61
CA PRO A 240 1.93 -15.60 -6.83
C PRO A 240 3.47 -15.64 -6.85
N ASP A 241 4.06 -16.39 -5.92
CA ASP A 241 5.49 -16.64 -5.87
C ASP A 241 5.83 -17.99 -5.19
N PHE A 242 6.68 -18.79 -5.85
CA PHE A 242 7.07 -20.12 -5.38
C PHE A 242 7.84 -20.07 -4.07
N THR A 243 8.72 -19.08 -3.87
CA THR A 243 9.56 -19.03 -2.67
C THR A 243 8.73 -18.60 -1.46
N THR A 244 7.83 -17.64 -1.65
CA THR A 244 6.90 -17.14 -0.64
C THR A 244 5.89 -18.21 -0.25
N ALA A 245 5.26 -18.90 -1.21
CA ALA A 245 4.36 -20.02 -0.92
C ALA A 245 5.06 -21.14 -0.12
N HIS A 246 6.30 -21.49 -0.49
CA HIS A 246 7.09 -22.48 0.23
C HIS A 246 7.45 -22.02 1.66
N ARG A 247 7.85 -20.76 1.84
CA ARG A 247 8.16 -20.18 3.16
C ARG A 247 6.92 -20.05 4.05
N ILE A 248 5.75 -19.71 3.49
CA ILE A 248 4.47 -19.74 4.20
C ILE A 248 4.20 -21.15 4.73
N ALA A 249 4.26 -22.17 3.86
CA ALA A 249 4.04 -23.55 4.30
C ALA A 249 5.02 -23.97 5.42
N ALA A 250 6.31 -23.60 5.31
CA ALA A 250 7.30 -23.87 6.35
C ALA A 250 7.00 -23.14 7.68
N ALA A 251 6.61 -21.86 7.64
CA ALA A 251 6.27 -21.08 8.82
C ALA A 251 4.98 -21.57 9.51
N VAL A 252 3.96 -21.93 8.72
CA VAL A 252 2.73 -22.57 9.20
C VAL A 252 3.04 -23.91 9.86
N ASN A 253 3.89 -24.75 9.25
CA ASN A 253 4.34 -26.00 9.86
C ASN A 253 5.10 -25.77 11.17
N GLY A 254 5.89 -24.70 11.28
CA GLY A 254 6.54 -24.31 12.54
C GLY A 254 5.54 -23.93 13.64
N SER A 255 4.54 -23.11 13.33
CA SER A 255 3.51 -22.67 14.29
C SER A 255 2.56 -23.79 14.71
N LEU A 256 2.10 -24.60 13.74
CA LEU A 256 1.17 -25.70 14.01
C LEU A 256 1.88 -26.92 14.62
N GLY A 257 3.10 -27.23 14.20
CA GLY A 257 3.92 -28.34 14.69
C GLY A 257 4.71 -28.03 15.96
N GLY A 258 4.88 -26.76 16.33
CA GLY A 258 5.41 -26.33 17.63
C GLY A 258 4.52 -26.77 18.80
N ALA A 259 3.22 -26.91 18.55
CA ALA A 259 2.38 -27.77 19.36
C ALA A 259 2.68 -29.23 18.98
N LYS A 260 3.51 -29.89 19.80
CA LYS A 260 3.46 -31.34 19.94
C LYS A 260 1.99 -31.74 20.10
N SER A 261 1.42 -32.38 19.08
CA SER A 261 0.20 -33.16 19.26
C SER A 261 0.43 -34.07 20.47
N GLY A 262 -0.57 -34.22 21.35
CA GLY A 262 -0.44 -34.84 22.67
C GLY A 262 -0.06 -36.33 22.70
N ALA A 263 0.41 -36.89 21.58
CA ALA A 263 1.28 -38.06 21.60
C ALA A 263 2.60 -37.72 22.29
N ALA A 264 3.14 -38.68 23.04
CA ALA A 264 4.46 -38.63 23.65
C ALA A 264 5.56 -38.33 22.60
N PRO A 265 6.82 -38.02 23.01
CA PRO A 265 7.94 -38.08 22.09
C PRO A 265 7.87 -39.42 21.36
N ALA A 266 7.73 -39.38 20.03
CA ALA A 266 7.44 -40.58 19.27
C ALA A 266 8.53 -41.60 19.58
N GLU A 267 8.11 -42.79 20.05
CA GLU A 267 8.95 -43.98 19.96
C GLU A 267 9.49 -44.05 18.53
N PRO A 268 10.76 -44.44 18.34
CA PRO A 268 11.36 -44.48 17.00
C PRO A 268 10.44 -45.28 16.08
N ALA A 269 9.85 -44.58 15.10
CA ALA A 269 8.75 -45.12 14.31
C ALA A 269 9.17 -46.47 13.70
N PRO A 270 8.29 -47.49 13.72
CA PRO A 270 8.65 -48.81 13.22
C PRO A 270 9.13 -48.69 11.77
N ALA A 271 10.29 -49.29 11.48
CA ALA A 271 10.96 -49.17 10.19
C ALA A 271 10.03 -49.62 9.05
N GLY A 272 9.46 -48.66 8.32
CA GLY A 272 8.43 -48.88 7.31
C GLY A 272 7.21 -47.96 7.40
N ALA A 273 7.00 -47.25 8.52
CA ALA A 273 5.96 -46.23 8.62
C ALA A 273 6.32 -44.98 7.78
N ALA A 274 5.37 -44.48 6.98
CA ALA A 274 5.54 -43.23 6.25
C ALA A 274 5.73 -42.05 7.23
N PRO A 275 6.60 -41.07 6.92
CA PRO A 275 6.81 -39.92 7.79
C PRO A 275 5.50 -39.14 8.00
N PRO A 276 5.27 -38.57 9.19
CA PRO A 276 4.06 -37.79 9.47
C PRO A 276 3.98 -36.63 8.47
N GLN A 277 2.86 -36.54 7.76
CA GLN A 277 2.67 -35.50 6.76
C GLN A 277 2.58 -34.14 7.43
N PRO A 278 3.28 -33.10 6.92
CA PRO A 278 3.20 -31.76 7.48
C PRO A 278 1.78 -31.21 7.35
N PRO A 279 1.25 -30.49 8.36
CA PRO A 279 -0.10 -29.92 8.29
C PRO A 279 -0.26 -28.87 7.18
N ALA A 280 0.80 -28.28 6.64
CA ALA A 280 0.74 -27.33 5.54
C ALA A 280 1.69 -27.68 4.38
N ARG A 281 1.22 -27.45 3.13
CA ARG A 281 1.95 -27.70 1.90
C ARG A 281 1.61 -26.64 0.83
N ALA A 282 2.64 -26.07 0.20
CA ALA A 282 2.46 -25.29 -1.02
C ALA A 282 2.02 -26.21 -2.17
N LEU A 283 0.88 -25.92 -2.79
CA LEU A 283 0.37 -26.66 -3.95
C LEU A 283 0.99 -26.12 -5.25
N ASP A 284 0.99 -24.80 -5.38
CA ASP A 284 1.45 -24.03 -6.53
C ASP A 284 1.96 -22.64 -6.06
N PRO A 285 2.38 -21.67 -6.91
CA PRO A 285 2.91 -20.40 -6.43
C PRO A 285 1.83 -19.46 -5.86
N ALA A 286 0.55 -19.73 -6.08
CA ALA A 286 -0.58 -18.94 -5.61
C ALA A 286 -1.34 -19.61 -4.44
N ALA A 287 -1.21 -20.92 -4.23
CA ALA A 287 -2.01 -21.67 -3.24
C ALA A 287 -1.17 -22.48 -2.24
N VAL A 288 -1.51 -22.34 -0.95
CA VAL A 288 -0.99 -23.17 0.15
C VAL A 288 -2.16 -23.89 0.83
N GLU A 289 -2.12 -25.22 0.82
CA GLU A 289 -3.10 -26.06 1.52
C GLU A 289 -2.65 -26.31 2.96
N ILE A 290 -3.60 -26.25 3.89
CA ILE A 290 -3.45 -26.52 5.31
C ILE A 290 -4.50 -27.55 5.73
N THR A 291 -4.06 -28.74 6.12
CA THR A 291 -4.90 -29.75 6.78
C THR A 291 -5.24 -29.26 8.19
N VAL A 292 -6.54 -29.14 8.49
CA VAL A 292 -7.03 -28.65 9.78
C VAL A 292 -6.71 -29.67 10.88
N PRO A 293 -5.87 -29.34 11.89
CA PRO A 293 -5.57 -30.26 12.99
C PRO A 293 -6.83 -30.59 13.81
N GLU A 294 -6.95 -31.81 14.32
CA GLU A 294 -8.11 -32.29 15.12
C GLU A 294 -8.58 -31.29 16.18
N ARG A 295 -7.63 -30.66 16.91
CA ARG A 295 -7.87 -29.64 17.94
C ARG A 295 -8.62 -28.37 17.48
N PHE A 296 -8.74 -28.15 16.18
CA PHE A 296 -9.36 -26.96 15.58
C PHE A 296 -10.55 -27.29 14.68
N LYS A 297 -11.00 -28.55 14.60
CA LYS A 297 -12.17 -28.92 13.77
C LYS A 297 -13.45 -28.22 14.22
N ASP A 298 -13.63 -28.08 15.54
CA ASP A 298 -14.80 -27.43 16.14
C ASP A 298 -14.65 -25.91 16.28
N ASP A 299 -13.42 -25.38 16.13
CA ASP A 299 -13.11 -23.94 16.19
C ASP A 299 -12.11 -23.54 15.08
N PRO A 300 -12.58 -23.39 13.83
CA PRO A 300 -11.74 -22.91 12.74
C PRO A 300 -11.35 -21.43 12.91
N VAL A 301 -12.06 -20.66 13.74
CA VAL A 301 -11.76 -19.24 13.99
C VAL A 301 -10.50 -19.11 14.85
N ALA A 302 -10.33 -19.96 15.86
CA ALA A 302 -9.08 -20.05 16.62
C ALA A 302 -7.87 -20.46 15.75
N LEU A 303 -8.07 -21.35 14.77
CA LEU A 303 -7.03 -21.66 13.79
C LEU A 303 -6.68 -20.43 12.93
N MET A 304 -7.67 -19.69 12.40
CA MET A 304 -7.39 -18.49 11.60
C MET A 304 -6.62 -17.46 12.43
N ALA A 305 -7.07 -17.20 13.66
CA ALA A 305 -6.40 -16.27 14.57
C ALA A 305 -4.95 -16.69 14.89
N GLN A 306 -4.64 -18.00 14.97
CA GLN A 306 -3.27 -18.48 15.11
C GLN A 306 -2.46 -18.28 13.82
N LEU A 307 -3.06 -18.49 12.64
CA LEU A 307 -2.40 -18.35 11.34
C LEU A 307 -2.09 -16.88 11.00
N GLU A 308 -3.02 -15.96 11.25
CA GLU A 308 -2.89 -14.52 10.94
C GLU A 308 -1.69 -13.82 11.60
N VAL A 309 -1.24 -14.34 12.76
CA VAL A 309 -0.12 -13.81 13.54
C VAL A 309 1.23 -14.33 13.05
N ILE A 310 1.26 -15.38 12.22
CA ILE A 310 2.51 -15.97 11.72
C ILE A 310 3.26 -14.95 10.85
N GLU A 311 4.51 -14.68 11.21
CA GLU A 311 5.41 -13.83 10.43
C GLU A 311 6.22 -14.67 9.44
N VAL A 312 6.33 -14.19 8.21
CA VAL A 312 6.98 -14.86 7.08
C VAL A 312 7.90 -13.87 6.38
N ASP A 313 9.13 -14.29 6.10
CA ASP A 313 10.06 -13.56 5.23
C ASP A 313 9.62 -13.76 3.77
N ALA A 314 8.71 -12.91 3.27
CA ALA A 314 8.24 -12.94 1.89
C ALA A 314 9.33 -12.48 0.90
N ASP A 315 9.30 -12.96 -0.33
CA ASP A 315 10.19 -12.48 -1.40
C ASP A 315 9.50 -11.41 -2.25
N GLU A 316 9.65 -10.15 -1.85
CA GLU A 316 9.05 -9.02 -2.54
C GLU A 316 9.85 -8.61 -3.78
N ARG A 317 9.18 -8.63 -4.93
CA ARG A 317 9.70 -8.07 -6.19
C ARG A 317 9.94 -6.57 -6.04
N ALA A 318 11.06 -6.09 -6.58
CA ALA A 318 11.33 -4.66 -6.63
C ALA A 318 10.25 -3.94 -7.45
N LYS A 319 9.62 -2.91 -6.88
CA LYS A 319 8.53 -2.15 -7.51
C LYS A 319 8.87 -0.65 -7.61
N VAL A 320 8.42 -0.03 -8.71
CA VAL A 320 8.44 1.41 -8.94
C VAL A 320 7.02 1.86 -9.25
N VAL A 321 6.51 2.83 -8.48
CA VAL A 321 5.20 3.44 -8.70
C VAL A 321 5.43 4.88 -9.17
N VAL A 322 4.81 5.27 -10.27
CA VAL A 322 4.90 6.62 -10.83
C VAL A 322 3.52 7.19 -11.08
N SER A 323 3.27 8.44 -10.69
CA SER A 323 2.01 9.11 -11.05
C SER A 323 2.16 9.98 -12.29
N GLU A 324 1.37 9.70 -13.33
CA GLU A 324 1.36 10.52 -14.56
C GLU A 324 0.81 11.94 -14.27
N ARG A 325 -0.07 12.08 -13.28
CA ARG A 325 -0.71 13.35 -12.92
C ARG A 325 0.18 14.28 -12.07
N THR A 326 1.01 13.73 -11.19
CA THR A 326 1.84 14.54 -10.26
C THR A 326 3.34 14.48 -10.54
N GLY A 327 3.81 13.55 -11.37
CA GLY A 327 5.23 13.29 -11.57
C GLY A 327 5.94 12.66 -10.36
N THR A 328 5.18 12.25 -9.33
CA THR A 328 5.74 11.59 -8.14
C THR A 328 6.24 10.19 -8.52
N VAL A 329 7.50 9.89 -8.20
CA VAL A 329 8.11 8.56 -8.39
C VAL A 329 8.50 7.99 -7.04
N VAL A 330 7.99 6.79 -6.72
CA VAL A 330 8.32 6.01 -5.53
C VAL A 330 9.01 4.73 -6.01
N ALA A 331 10.24 4.49 -5.57
CA ALA A 331 11.00 3.29 -5.89
C ALA A 331 11.40 2.56 -4.62
N GLY A 332 11.17 1.24 -4.58
CA GLY A 332 11.58 0.39 -3.47
C GLY A 332 13.11 0.21 -3.38
N GLU A 333 13.58 -0.22 -2.20
CA GLU A 333 15.03 -0.37 -1.90
C GLU A 333 15.77 -1.30 -2.88
N ARG A 334 15.12 -2.37 -3.34
CA ARG A 334 15.76 -3.40 -4.18
C ARG A 334 15.83 -3.04 -5.67
N VAL A 335 15.30 -1.89 -6.08
CA VAL A 335 15.26 -1.44 -7.48
C VAL A 335 16.66 -1.09 -7.98
N ARG A 336 17.07 -1.68 -9.11
CA ARG A 336 18.37 -1.42 -9.74
C ARG A 336 18.22 -0.94 -11.18
N ILE A 337 19.14 -0.07 -11.60
CA ILE A 337 19.27 0.41 -12.97
C ILE A 337 20.53 -0.22 -13.57
N ARG A 338 20.39 -0.95 -14.67
CA ARG A 338 21.49 -1.43 -15.49
C ARG A 338 21.90 -0.37 -16.53
N PRO A 339 23.16 -0.40 -17.02
CA PRO A 339 23.64 0.57 -18.00
C PRO A 339 22.77 0.58 -19.26
N VAL A 340 22.33 1.77 -19.67
CA VAL A 340 21.43 1.96 -20.82
C VAL A 340 21.56 3.38 -21.37
N ALA A 341 21.41 3.52 -22.69
CA ALA A 341 21.26 4.80 -23.35
C ALA A 341 19.84 4.90 -23.96
N ILE A 342 19.13 5.99 -23.68
CA ILE A 342 17.76 6.24 -24.15
C ILE A 342 17.67 7.68 -24.66
N SER A 343 17.10 7.85 -25.85
CA SER A 343 16.71 9.17 -26.38
C SER A 343 15.19 9.26 -26.39
N HIS A 344 14.62 10.26 -25.71
CA HIS A 344 13.17 10.46 -25.62
C HIS A 344 12.84 11.94 -25.45
N GLY A 345 11.89 12.47 -26.23
CA GLY A 345 11.45 13.88 -26.11
C GLY A 345 12.53 14.94 -26.34
N GLY A 346 13.66 14.58 -26.98
CA GLY A 346 14.83 15.44 -27.16
C GLY A 346 15.83 15.42 -25.99
N LEU A 347 15.55 14.68 -24.92
CA LEU A 347 16.47 14.36 -23.82
C LEU A 347 17.25 13.08 -24.17
N GLN A 348 18.55 13.07 -23.87
CA GLN A 348 19.39 11.86 -23.97
C GLN A 348 19.86 11.44 -22.58
N VAL A 349 19.46 10.25 -22.13
CA VAL A 349 19.87 9.65 -20.86
C VAL A 349 20.89 8.56 -21.15
N SER A 350 22.05 8.59 -20.48
CA SER A 350 23.09 7.57 -20.59
C SER A 350 23.57 7.14 -19.20
N VAL A 351 23.21 5.93 -18.81
CA VAL A 351 23.69 5.30 -17.58
C VAL A 351 24.89 4.44 -17.91
N THR A 352 26.06 4.76 -17.36
CA THR A 352 27.34 4.09 -17.69
C THR A 352 28.03 3.53 -16.45
N VAL A 353 28.75 2.42 -16.60
CA VAL A 353 29.64 1.90 -15.55
C VAL A 353 30.99 2.60 -15.69
N GLN A 354 31.44 3.29 -14.65
CA GLN A 354 32.85 3.71 -14.55
C GLN A 354 33.62 2.62 -13.81
N PRO A 355 34.54 1.89 -14.46
CA PRO A 355 35.37 0.90 -13.78
C PRO A 355 36.40 1.62 -12.90
N LEU A 356 36.26 1.48 -11.57
CA LEU A 356 37.22 2.03 -10.61
C LEU A 356 38.51 1.19 -10.62
N VAL A 357 39.43 1.50 -11.53
CA VAL A 357 40.77 0.91 -11.57
C VAL A 357 41.65 1.49 -10.47
N SER A 358 41.65 0.84 -9.31
CA SER A 358 42.60 1.10 -8.22
C SER A 358 44.00 0.60 -8.58
N GLN A 359 44.75 1.40 -9.35
CA GLN A 359 46.20 1.19 -9.48
C GLN A 359 46.89 1.62 -8.18
N PRO A 360 47.71 0.76 -7.54
CA PRO A 360 48.58 1.18 -6.45
C PRO A 360 49.47 2.34 -6.91
N GLY A 361 49.58 3.39 -6.10
CA GLY A 361 50.30 4.61 -6.46
C GLY A 361 51.75 4.34 -6.87
N ALA A 362 52.29 5.23 -7.72
CA ALA A 362 53.62 5.13 -8.33
C ALA A 362 54.78 5.38 -7.33
N SER A 363 54.84 4.59 -6.27
CA SER A 363 55.81 4.71 -5.17
C SER A 363 56.76 3.50 -5.05
N PHE A 364 56.62 2.48 -5.91
CA PHE A 364 57.44 1.25 -5.87
C PHE A 364 57.94 0.79 -7.25
N SER A 365 58.53 1.68 -8.06
CA SER A 365 59.47 1.28 -9.11
C SER A 365 60.27 2.46 -9.67
N GLN A 366 61.51 2.66 -9.19
CA GLN A 366 62.51 3.55 -9.83
C GLN A 366 63.18 2.88 -11.06
N ALA A 367 62.62 1.76 -11.54
CA ALA A 367 63.11 0.99 -12.68
C ALA A 367 61.93 0.68 -13.62
N PRO A 368 62.03 0.94 -14.94
CA PRO A 368 60.98 0.57 -15.88
C PRO A 368 60.82 -0.95 -15.92
N ASN A 369 59.65 -1.47 -15.52
CA ASN A 369 59.32 -2.87 -15.75
C ASN A 369 58.86 -3.04 -17.22
N PRO A 370 59.62 -3.75 -18.08
CA PRO A 370 59.30 -3.87 -19.50
C PRO A 370 58.00 -4.64 -19.79
N ASN A 371 57.41 -5.31 -18.79
CA ASN A 371 56.18 -6.09 -18.91
C ASN A 371 54.92 -5.39 -18.35
N ALA A 372 55.04 -4.17 -17.82
CA ALA A 372 53.89 -3.42 -17.31
C ALA A 372 53.08 -2.76 -18.45
N ARG A 373 52.16 -3.52 -19.06
CA ARG A 373 51.21 -2.99 -20.06
C ARG A 373 49.95 -2.43 -19.39
N THR A 374 49.85 -1.11 -19.29
CA THR A 374 48.56 -0.42 -19.13
C THR A 374 47.76 -0.56 -20.42
N VAL A 375 46.71 -1.40 -20.41
CA VAL A 375 45.79 -1.53 -21.54
C VAL A 375 44.79 -0.38 -21.47
N VAL A 376 45.06 0.70 -22.20
CA VAL A 376 44.12 1.82 -22.35
C VAL A 376 43.16 1.48 -23.48
N SER A 377 41.94 1.04 -23.15
CA SER A 377 40.87 0.96 -24.16
C SER A 377 40.35 2.35 -24.46
N GLN A 378 40.58 2.83 -25.69
CA GLN A 378 39.96 4.06 -26.18
C GLN A 378 38.44 3.87 -26.21
N ALA A 379 37.73 4.55 -25.31
CA ALA A 379 36.31 4.77 -25.48
C ALA A 379 36.13 5.73 -26.66
N GLY A 380 35.74 5.21 -27.81
CA GLY A 380 35.40 6.04 -28.96
C GLY A 380 34.24 6.97 -28.61
N THR A 381 34.45 8.28 -28.70
CA THR A 381 33.39 9.28 -28.63
C THR A 381 32.70 9.37 -29.99
N PRO A 382 31.45 8.87 -30.16
CA PRO A 382 30.64 9.27 -31.30
C PRO A 382 30.25 10.74 -31.12
N ALA A 383 30.91 11.63 -31.86
CA ALA A 383 30.51 13.02 -31.95
C ALA A 383 29.24 13.13 -32.82
N ALA A 384 28.08 13.13 -32.16
CA ALA A 384 26.79 13.45 -32.77
C ALA A 384 26.28 14.77 -32.17
N THR A 385 26.64 15.89 -32.80
CA THR A 385 26.14 17.21 -32.43
C THR A 385 24.74 17.40 -33.02
N GLU A 386 23.72 16.86 -32.34
CA GLU A 386 22.36 17.35 -32.45
C GLU A 386 22.05 18.27 -31.27
N GLU A 387 21.19 19.28 -31.48
CA GLU A 387 20.73 20.21 -30.45
C GLU A 387 19.74 19.52 -29.48
N SER A 388 20.24 18.54 -28.72
CA SER A 388 19.51 17.86 -27.66
C SER A 388 19.31 18.81 -26.47
N ARG A 389 18.11 18.80 -25.90
CA ARG A 389 17.82 19.44 -24.61
C ARG A 389 18.44 18.61 -23.48
N GLY A 390 19.76 18.71 -23.32
CA GLY A 390 20.50 18.13 -22.21
C GLY A 390 20.78 16.62 -22.34
N THR A 391 22.07 16.28 -22.36
CA THR A 391 22.55 14.90 -22.17
C THR A 391 22.81 14.66 -20.68
N ILE A 392 22.22 13.61 -20.12
CA ILE A 392 22.41 13.18 -18.75
C ILE A 392 23.34 11.96 -18.73
N ALA A 393 24.56 12.12 -18.23
CA ALA A 393 25.45 11.01 -17.92
C ALA A 393 25.34 10.67 -16.43
N LEU A 394 24.84 9.48 -16.09
CA LEU A 394 24.68 9.00 -14.71
C LEU A 394 25.53 7.75 -14.47
N PRO A 395 26.15 7.59 -13.27
CA PRO A 395 26.83 6.36 -12.91
C PRO A 395 25.82 5.22 -12.73
N ALA A 396 26.22 3.99 -13.03
CA ALA A 396 25.39 2.78 -12.85
C ALA A 396 25.01 2.46 -11.38
N THR A 397 25.44 3.28 -10.41
CA THR A 397 25.02 3.23 -9.00
C THR A 397 23.83 4.13 -8.69
N THR A 398 23.34 4.90 -9.66
CA THR A 398 22.24 5.87 -9.49
C THR A 398 20.92 5.15 -9.17
N THR A 399 20.20 5.65 -8.17
CA THR A 399 18.85 5.18 -7.84
C THR A 399 17.79 5.74 -8.80
N VAL A 400 16.64 5.06 -8.93
CA VAL A 400 15.51 5.60 -9.71
C VAL A 400 15.03 6.96 -9.18
N GLN A 401 15.19 7.21 -7.87
CA GLN A 401 14.85 8.48 -7.23
C GLN A 401 15.76 9.61 -7.74
N GLU A 402 17.07 9.38 -7.83
CA GLU A 402 18.04 10.34 -8.35
C GLU A 402 17.87 10.59 -9.86
N LEU A 403 17.61 9.53 -10.64
CA LEU A 403 17.31 9.66 -12.08
C LEU A 403 16.03 10.48 -12.32
N ALA A 404 14.94 10.16 -11.62
CA ALA A 404 13.68 10.90 -11.71
C ALA A 404 13.87 12.37 -11.31
N LYS A 405 14.64 12.62 -10.24
CA LYS A 405 14.99 13.97 -9.81
C LYS A 405 15.80 14.72 -10.87
N ALA A 406 16.86 14.13 -11.43
CA ALA A 406 17.67 14.73 -12.49
C ALA A 406 16.85 15.08 -13.75
N LEU A 407 15.97 14.17 -14.18
CA LEU A 407 15.07 14.39 -15.31
C LEU A 407 14.06 15.51 -15.02
N SER A 408 13.46 15.53 -13.82
CA SER A 408 12.53 16.59 -13.41
C SER A 408 13.20 17.98 -13.37
N THR A 409 14.46 18.07 -12.91
CA THR A 409 15.22 19.33 -12.93
C THR A 409 15.60 19.84 -14.31
N LEU A 410 15.60 18.96 -15.33
CA LEU A 410 15.84 19.31 -16.73
C LEU A 410 14.54 19.55 -17.52
N GLY A 411 13.40 19.58 -16.84
CA GLY A 411 12.10 19.91 -17.43
C GLY A 411 11.41 18.76 -18.15
N ALA A 412 11.80 17.50 -17.91
CA ALA A 412 11.02 16.35 -18.35
C ALA A 412 9.62 16.39 -17.70
N SER A 413 8.56 16.24 -18.49
CA SER A 413 7.20 16.16 -17.93
C SER A 413 6.98 14.83 -17.22
N ALA A 414 5.95 14.76 -16.37
CA ALA A 414 5.55 13.51 -15.72
C ALA A 414 5.28 12.38 -16.74
N ARG A 415 4.79 12.73 -17.93
CA ARG A 415 4.52 11.80 -19.03
C ARG A 415 5.80 11.31 -19.71
N ASP A 416 6.80 12.18 -19.83
CA ASP A 416 8.13 11.80 -20.33
C ASP A 416 8.85 10.88 -19.33
N LEU A 417 8.74 11.16 -18.02
CA LEU A 417 9.26 10.29 -16.96
C LEU A 417 8.67 8.87 -17.03
N VAL A 418 7.34 8.75 -17.14
CA VAL A 418 6.65 7.46 -17.33
C VAL A 418 7.18 6.75 -18.58
N SER A 419 7.28 7.46 -19.69
CA SER A 419 7.71 6.91 -20.98
C SER A 419 9.17 6.46 -20.97
N ILE A 420 10.07 7.20 -20.31
CA ILE A 420 11.48 6.82 -20.12
C ILE A 420 11.57 5.59 -19.22
N LEU A 421 10.86 5.54 -18.09
CA LEU A 421 10.89 4.36 -17.19
C LEU A 421 10.28 3.11 -17.85
N GLN A 422 9.23 3.27 -18.67
CA GLN A 422 8.69 2.17 -19.50
C GLN A 422 9.71 1.69 -20.54
N ALA A 423 10.40 2.61 -21.23
CA ALA A 423 11.46 2.27 -22.17
C ALA A 423 12.65 1.57 -21.49
N MET A 424 13.02 2.00 -20.26
CA MET A 424 14.03 1.31 -19.45
C MET A 424 13.59 -0.12 -19.07
N LYS A 425 12.33 -0.31 -18.65
CA LYS A 425 11.80 -1.66 -18.36
C LYS A 425 11.79 -2.54 -19.63
N ALA A 426 11.37 -2.00 -20.77
CA ALA A 426 11.34 -2.71 -22.05
C ALA A 426 12.74 -3.08 -22.58
N ALA A 427 13.74 -2.22 -22.36
CA ALA A 427 15.15 -2.51 -22.65
C ALA A 427 15.79 -3.48 -21.62
N GLY A 428 15.05 -3.90 -20.59
CA GLY A 428 15.58 -4.67 -19.46
C GLY A 428 16.50 -3.88 -18.53
N ALA A 429 16.67 -2.57 -18.75
CA ALA A 429 17.56 -1.72 -17.96
C ALA A 429 17.03 -1.39 -16.56
N LEU A 430 15.72 -1.55 -16.32
CA LEU A 430 15.10 -1.37 -15.02
C LEU A 430 14.70 -2.75 -14.46
N ASP A 431 15.44 -3.22 -13.44
CA ASP A 431 15.16 -4.50 -12.78
C ASP A 431 14.07 -4.31 -11.69
N ALA A 432 12.86 -3.92 -12.12
CA ALA A 432 11.70 -3.69 -11.26
C ALA A 432 10.36 -3.71 -12.01
N ASP A 433 9.28 -3.99 -11.30
CA ASP A 433 7.92 -3.83 -11.80
C ASP A 433 7.44 -2.38 -11.70
N LEU A 434 7.13 -1.79 -12.85
CA LEU A 434 6.59 -0.43 -12.99
C LEU A 434 5.06 -0.43 -12.94
N GLU A 435 4.48 0.39 -12.07
CA GLU A 435 3.05 0.68 -11.95
C GLU A 435 2.80 2.19 -12.16
N VAL A 436 1.68 2.54 -12.81
CA VAL A 436 1.33 3.94 -13.17
C VAL A 436 -0.02 4.32 -12.56
N ILE A 437 -0.10 5.49 -11.90
CA ILE A 437 -1.26 5.94 -11.08
C ILE A 437 -1.72 7.41 -11.28
#